data_AF-A0A1L6J855-F1
#
_entry.id   AF-A0A1L6J855-F1
#
_cell.length_a   1.000
_cell.length_b   1.000
_cell.length_c   1.000
_cell.angle_alpha   90.00
_cell.angle_beta   90.00
_cell.angle_gamma   90.00
#
_symmetry.space_group_name_H-M   'P 1'
#
loop_
_entity.id
_entity.type
_entity.pdbx_description
1 polymer ?
#
loop_
_entity_poly.entity_id
_entity_poly.type
_entity_poly.pdbx_seq_one_letter_code
_entity_poly.pdbx_strand_id
1 'polypeptide(L)'
;MSLFDLFRPLPPARQDVGDPRYDPRVGQRTEVLLDGEPQRHVIAYDRHAGWLTRARVDAGGGMALDDSREGVAIETVYGRVQARWRRP
;
A
#
# COMPACT_ATOMS: atom_id res chain seq x y z
N MET A 1 -10.93 6.22 24.00
CA MET A 1 -10.59 5.05 23.15
C MET A 1 -11.73 4.06 23.31
N SER A 2 -12.53 3.82 22.27
CA SER A 2 -13.78 3.04 22.39
C SER A 2 -13.46 1.54 22.45
N LEU A 3 -14.24 0.77 23.21
CA LEU A 3 -14.11 -0.69 23.31
C LEU A 3 -14.22 -1.39 21.93
N PHE A 4 -14.85 -0.74 20.95
CA PHE A 4 -14.99 -1.22 19.57
C PHE A 4 -13.68 -1.14 18.75
N ASP A 5 -12.72 -0.30 19.12
CA ASP A 5 -11.43 -0.20 18.41
C ASP A 5 -10.54 -1.43 18.67
N LEU A 6 -10.75 -2.15 19.78
CA LEU A 6 -9.96 -3.31 20.19
C LEU A 6 -10.25 -4.58 19.37
N PHE A 7 -11.43 -4.68 18.74
CA PHE A 7 -11.86 -5.88 18.00
C PHE A 7 -11.95 -5.66 16.49
N ARG A 8 -11.53 -4.50 15.99
CA ARG A 8 -11.51 -4.30 14.54
C ARG A 8 -10.40 -5.19 13.95
N PRO A 9 -10.74 -6.16 13.08
CA PRO A 9 -9.74 -7.04 12.48
C PRO A 9 -8.72 -6.16 11.75
N LEU A 10 -7.43 -6.47 11.82
CA LEU A 10 -6.43 -5.75 11.04
C LEU A 10 -6.71 -5.89 9.53
N PRO A 11 -6.25 -4.95 8.69
CA PRO A 11 -6.20 -5.20 7.26
C PRO A 11 -5.46 -6.50 6.94
N PRO A 12 -5.69 -7.10 5.75
CA PRO A 12 -4.95 -8.28 5.31
C PRO A 12 -3.43 -8.12 5.48
N ALA A 13 -2.73 -9.23 5.72
CA ALA A 13 -1.27 -9.20 5.81
C ALA A 13 -0.58 -8.98 4.47
N ARG A 14 -1.27 -9.37 3.40
CA ARG A 14 -0.83 -9.20 2.04
C ARG A 14 -2.02 -8.77 1.19
N GLN A 15 -1.79 -7.81 0.31
CA GLN A 15 -2.65 -7.52 -0.82
C GLN A 15 -1.79 -7.28 -2.05
N ASP A 16 -2.30 -7.68 -3.20
CA ASP A 16 -1.64 -7.52 -4.48
C ASP A 16 -2.73 -7.45 -5.55
N VAL A 17 -2.79 -6.36 -6.32
CA VAL A 17 -3.80 -6.21 -7.39
C VAL A 17 -3.75 -7.33 -8.44
N GLY A 18 -2.63 -8.05 -8.55
CA GLY A 18 -2.48 -9.21 -9.41
C GLY A 18 -2.98 -10.52 -8.81
N ASP A 19 -3.31 -10.57 -7.52
CA ASP A 19 -3.86 -11.76 -6.87
C ASP A 19 -5.39 -11.84 -7.11
N PRO A 20 -5.95 -12.98 -7.54
CA PRO A 20 -7.39 -13.17 -7.71
C PRO A 20 -8.23 -12.90 -6.44
N ARG A 21 -7.61 -12.92 -5.26
CA ARG A 21 -8.24 -12.64 -3.96
C ARG A 21 -8.20 -11.15 -3.59
N TYR A 22 -7.67 -10.30 -4.47
CA TYR A 22 -7.64 -8.86 -4.24
C TYR A 22 -9.06 -8.29 -4.16
N ASP A 23 -9.35 -7.61 -3.05
CA ASP A 23 -10.56 -6.80 -2.89
C ASP A 23 -10.18 -5.31 -2.97
N PRO A 24 -10.59 -4.58 -4.03
CA PRO A 24 -10.28 -3.16 -4.19
C PRO A 24 -10.91 -2.30 -3.09
N ARG A 25 -12.02 -2.72 -2.47
CA ARG A 25 -12.64 -1.98 -1.36
C ARG A 25 -11.79 -2.06 -0.11
N VAL A 26 -11.15 -3.20 0.12
CA VAL A 26 -10.19 -3.36 1.21
C VAL A 26 -8.94 -2.52 0.93
N GLY A 27 -8.42 -2.55 -0.30
CA GLY A 27 -7.28 -1.73 -0.72
C GLY A 27 -7.50 -0.24 -0.48
N GLN A 28 -8.65 0.30 -0.94
CA GLN A 28 -9.01 1.71 -0.77
C GLN A 28 -9.13 2.15 0.70
N ARG A 29 -9.58 1.24 1.58
CA ARG A 29 -9.72 1.50 3.02
C ARG A 29 -8.42 1.27 3.81
N THR A 30 -7.37 0.78 3.16
CA THR A 30 -6.10 0.48 3.81
C THR A 30 -5.12 1.64 3.62
N GLU A 31 -4.46 2.02 4.71
CA GLU A 31 -3.26 2.86 4.70
C GLU A 31 -2.06 1.95 4.98
N VAL A 32 -1.09 1.97 4.07
CA VAL A 32 0.15 1.23 4.17
C VAL A 32 1.24 2.19 4.62
N LEU A 33 2.06 1.77 5.57
CA LEU A 33 3.22 2.51 6.05
C LEU A 33 4.49 1.69 5.79
N LEU A 34 5.56 2.37 5.43
CA LEU A 34 6.91 1.82 5.32
C LEU A 34 7.77 2.56 6.34
N ASP A 35 8.32 1.83 7.30
CA ASP A 35 9.15 2.39 8.38
C ASP A 35 8.47 3.54 9.16
N GLY A 36 7.13 3.47 9.26
CA GLY A 36 6.31 4.48 9.94
C GLY A 36 5.81 5.61 9.03
N GLU A 37 6.31 5.70 7.80
CA GLU A 37 5.92 6.73 6.85
C GLU A 37 4.76 6.27 5.95
N PRO A 38 3.67 7.04 5.83
CA PRO A 38 2.54 6.71 4.97
C PRO A 38 2.91 6.63 3.49
N GLN A 39 2.40 5.61 2.82
CA GLN A 39 2.72 5.29 1.44
C GLN A 39 1.53 5.59 0.52
N ARG A 40 1.82 6.24 -0.61
CA ARG A 40 0.84 6.56 -1.66
C ARG A 40 0.98 5.61 -2.82
N HIS A 41 -0.11 5.45 -3.57
CA HIS A 41 -0.17 4.64 -4.80
C HIS A 41 0.39 3.22 -4.63
N VAL A 42 0.09 2.59 -3.48
CA VAL A 42 0.51 1.21 -3.20
C VAL A 42 -0.35 0.25 -4.01
N ILE A 43 0.33 -0.64 -4.73
CA ILE A 43 -0.23 -1.61 -5.68
C ILE A 43 -0.22 -3.01 -5.04
N ALA A 44 0.83 -3.31 -4.28
CA ALA A 44 0.93 -4.54 -3.52
C ALA A 44 1.75 -4.33 -2.24
N TYR A 45 1.52 -5.15 -1.23
CA TYR A 45 2.35 -5.18 -0.02
C TYR A 45 2.28 -6.54 0.65
N ASP A 46 3.32 -6.88 1.41
CA ASP A 46 3.36 -7.99 2.35
C ASP A 46 4.04 -7.55 3.64
N ARG A 47 3.26 -7.53 4.73
CA ARG A 47 3.74 -7.11 6.06
C ARG A 47 4.71 -8.09 6.70
N HIS A 48 4.59 -9.37 6.37
CA HIS A 48 5.44 -10.42 6.94
C HIS A 48 6.76 -10.52 6.18
N ALA A 49 6.71 -10.40 4.86
CA ALA A 49 7.90 -10.39 4.02
C ALA A 49 8.62 -9.02 4.00
N GLY A 50 7.97 -7.95 4.45
CA GLY A 50 8.59 -6.63 4.62
C GLY A 50 8.84 -5.91 3.31
N TRP A 51 7.92 -5.99 2.36
CA TRP A 51 8.00 -5.27 1.09
C TRP A 51 6.67 -4.67 0.67
N LEU A 52 6.74 -3.62 -0.13
CA LEU A 52 5.60 -3.07 -0.86
C LEU A 52 6.01 -2.68 -2.27
N THR A 53 5.04 -2.68 -3.17
CA THR A 53 5.16 -2.21 -4.54
C THR A 53 4.26 -1.00 -4.74
N ARG A 54 4.78 0.08 -5.28
CA ARG A 54 4.06 1.35 -5.48
C ARG A 54 4.39 1.99 -6.84
N ALA A 55 3.48 2.82 -7.33
CA ALA A 55 3.81 3.75 -8.40
C ALA A 55 4.78 4.82 -7.89
N ARG A 56 5.81 5.12 -8.68
CA ARG A 56 6.74 6.21 -8.41
C ARG A 56 6.04 7.53 -8.69
N VAL A 57 6.34 8.52 -7.86
CA VAL A 57 5.89 9.90 -8.06
C VAL A 57 7.10 10.79 -8.36
N ASP A 58 6.92 11.76 -9.25
CA ASP A 58 7.93 12.77 -9.55
C ASP A 58 7.97 13.87 -8.47
N ALA A 59 8.90 14.81 -8.61
CA ALA A 59 9.08 15.92 -7.68
C ALA A 59 7.87 16.86 -7.59
N GLY A 60 6.99 16.87 -8.61
CA GLY A 60 5.74 17.62 -8.62
C GLY A 60 4.56 16.84 -8.01
N GLY A 61 4.77 15.59 -7.60
CA GLY A 61 3.71 14.70 -7.12
C GLY A 61 2.86 14.07 -8.24
N GLY A 62 3.29 14.20 -9.50
CA GLY A 62 2.73 13.47 -10.62
C GLY A 62 3.21 12.03 -10.65
N MET A 63 2.50 11.13 -11.35
CA MET A 63 3.01 9.77 -11.57
C MET A 63 4.23 9.84 -12.49
N ALA A 64 5.35 9.28 -12.05
CA ALA A 64 6.52 9.15 -12.90
C ALA A 64 6.26 8.09 -13.98
N LEU A 65 6.68 8.38 -15.21
CA LEU A 65 6.66 7.40 -16.30
C LEU A 65 7.92 6.52 -16.26
N ASP A 66 7.81 5.32 -16.82
CA ASP A 66 8.96 4.46 -17.09
C ASP A 66 9.87 5.02 -18.21
N ASP A 67 11.01 4.38 -18.43
CA ASP A 67 12.02 4.85 -19.39
C ASP A 67 11.50 4.85 -20.84
N SER A 68 10.54 3.97 -21.18
CA SER A 68 9.87 3.97 -22.48
C SER A 68 8.81 5.06 -22.59
N ARG A 69 8.38 5.66 -21.47
CA ARG A 69 7.25 6.60 -21.36
C ARG A 69 5.92 6.01 -21.81
N GLU A 70 5.80 4.69 -21.77
CA GLU A 70 4.58 3.97 -22.15
C GLU A 70 3.77 3.53 -20.93
N GLY A 71 4.39 3.56 -19.73
CA GLY A 71 3.76 3.13 -18.48
C GLY A 71 4.12 4.01 -17.29
N VAL A 72 3.41 3.76 -16.18
CA VAL A 72 3.75 4.32 -14.87
C VAL A 72 4.93 3.53 -14.31
N ALA A 73 5.98 4.23 -13.89
CA ALA A 73 7.11 3.60 -13.23
C ALA A 73 6.66 2.98 -11.89
N ILE A 74 6.93 1.70 -11.71
CA ILE A 74 6.61 0.95 -10.49
C ILE A 74 7.90 0.55 -9.81
N GLU A 75 7.95 0.62 -8.48
CA GLU A 75 9.08 0.15 -7.70
C GLU A 75 8.64 -0.73 -6.54
N THR A 76 9.48 -1.70 -6.19
CA THR A 76 9.34 -2.48 -4.95
C THR A 76 10.36 -2.00 -3.95
N VAL A 77 9.89 -1.67 -2.75
CA VAL A 77 10.70 -1.16 -1.64
C VAL A 77 10.57 -2.09 -0.45
N TYR A 78 11.67 -2.29 0.26
CA TYR A 78 11.76 -3.16 1.42
C TYR A 78 11.89 -2.35 2.72
N GLY A 79 11.35 -2.87 3.81
CA GLY A 79 11.41 -2.25 5.13
C GLY A 79 10.33 -2.79 6.07
N ARG A 80 10.09 -2.08 7.18
CA ARG A 80 9.00 -2.42 8.09
C ARG A 80 7.67 -2.01 7.49
N VAL A 81 6.96 -2.96 6.91
CA VAL A 81 5.64 -2.72 6.32
C VAL A 81 4.54 -2.91 7.34
N GLN A 82 3.70 -1.89 7.49
CA GLN A 82 2.52 -1.89 8.34
C GLN A 82 1.29 -1.56 7.50
N ALA A 83 0.13 -2.09 7.89
CA ALA A 83 -1.13 -1.71 7.28
C ALA A 83 -2.17 -1.50 8.36
N ARG A 84 -2.88 -0.37 8.27
CA ARG A 84 -4.00 -0.02 9.16
C ARG A 84 -5.19 0.45 8.35
N TRP A 85 -6.37 0.39 8.94
CA TRP A 85 -7.53 0.99 8.28
C TRP A 85 -7.42 2.52 8.32
N ARG A 86 -7.73 3.16 7.20
CA ARG A 86 -7.99 4.60 7.15
C ARG A 86 -9.11 4.91 8.14
N ARG A 87 -8.92 5.95 8.94
CA ARG A 87 -10.00 6.51 9.75
C ARG A 87 -10.93 7.29 8.81
N PRO A 88 -12.26 7.22 9.02
CA PRO A 88 -13.19 8.10 8.33
C PRO A 88 -12.92 9.57 8.67
#